data_AF-A0A1I7D1K3-F1
#
_entry.id   AF-A0A1I7D1K3-F1
#
_cell.length_a   1.000
_cell.length_b   1.000
_cell.length_c   1.000
_cell.angle_alpha   90.00
_cell.angle_beta   90.00
_cell.angle_gamma   90.00
#
_symmetry.space_group_name_H-M   'P 1'
#
loop_
_entity.id
_entity.type
_entity.pdbx_description
1 polymer ?
#
loop_
_entity_poly.entity_id
_entity_poly.type
_entity_poly.pdbx_seq_one_letter_code
_entity_poly.pdbx_strand_id
1 'polypeptide(L)' 'MSRELTEVGVVGLGTMGAGIAEVLARAGLSVTAVEISEDAL' A
#
# COMPACT_ATOMS: atom_id res chain seq x y z
N MET A 1 -0.11 24.05 6.27
CA MET A 1 0.33 23.35 5.04
C MET A 1 0.52 21.88 5.38
N SER A 2 -0.09 20.98 4.62
CA SER A 2 0.19 19.54 4.74
C SER A 2 1.54 19.22 4.11
N ARG A 3 2.25 18.22 4.64
CA ARG A 3 3.50 17.71 4.07
C ARG A 3 3.16 16.83 2.85
N GLU A 4 3.90 16.99 1.77
CA GLU A 4 3.78 16.12 0.60
C GLU A 4 4.29 14.71 0.94
N LEU A 5 3.56 13.69 0.48
CA LEU A 5 3.92 12.29 0.60
C LEU A 5 4.18 11.77 -0.81
N THR A 6 5.29 11.05 -0.98
CA THR A 6 5.69 10.46 -2.25
C THR A 6 5.79 8.93 -2.17
N GLU A 7 5.85 8.37 -0.97
CA GLU A 7 6.02 6.95 -0.72
C GLU A 7 5.17 6.50 0.48
N VAL A 8 4.62 5.28 0.40
CA VAL A 8 3.80 4.66 1.44
C VAL A 8 4.15 3.18 1.62
N GLY A 9 4.23 2.73 2.86
CA GLY A 9 4.29 1.32 3.23
C GLY A 9 2.92 0.78 3.62
N VAL A 10 2.53 -0.39 3.11
CA VAL A 10 1.32 -1.13 3.51
C VAL A 10 1.74 -2.48 4.09
N VAL A 11 1.42 -2.73 5.36
CA VAL A 11 1.71 -3.99 6.05
C VAL A 11 0.42 -4.76 6.27
N GLY A 12 0.35 -5.96 5.69
CA GLY A 12 -0.85 -6.77 5.57
C GLY A 12 -1.54 -6.57 4.22
N LEU A 13 -1.79 -7.65 3.49
CA LEU A 13 -2.41 -7.67 2.15
C LEU A 13 -3.68 -8.53 2.07
N GLY A 14 -4.37 -8.71 3.21
CA GLY A 14 -5.80 -9.08 3.17
C GLY A 14 -6.64 -8.04 2.41
N THR A 15 -7.95 -8.28 2.27
CA THR A 15 -8.85 -7.49 1.40
C THR A 15 -8.69 -5.96 1.52
N MET A 16 -8.59 -5.44 2.74
CA MET A 16 -8.43 -4.00 2.97
C MET A 16 -7.03 -3.49 2.61
N GLY A 17 -5.98 -4.23 2.98
CA GLY A 17 -4.60 -3.85 2.70
C GLY A 17 -4.31 -3.79 1.21
N ALA A 18 -4.77 -4.79 0.46
CA ALA A 18 -4.68 -4.80 -0.99
C ALA A 18 -5.41 -3.60 -1.64
N GLY A 19 -6.63 -3.30 -1.19
CA GLY A 19 -7.37 -2.13 -1.69
C GLY A 19 -6.71 -0.79 -1.36
N ILE A 20 -6.11 -0.66 -0.16
CA ILE A 20 -5.33 0.53 0.22
C ILE A 20 -4.11 0.68 -0.68
N ALA A 21 -3.33 -0.39 -0.87
CA ALA A 21 -2.16 -0.38 -1.75
C ALA A 21 -2.55 -0.01 -3.20
N GLU A 22 -3.66 -0.57 -3.70
CA GLU A 22 -4.19 -0.27 -5.04
C GLU A 22 -4.52 1.22 -5.20
N VAL A 23 -5.31 1.79 -4.29
CA VAL A 23 -5.76 3.19 -4.41
C VAL A 23 -4.57 4.15 -4.33
N LEU A 24 -3.62 3.88 -3.43
CA LEU A 24 -2.41 4.71 -3.29
C LEU A 24 -1.50 4.64 -4.51
N ALA A 25 -1.30 3.43 -5.07
CA ALA A 25 -0.53 3.26 -6.30
C ALA A 25 -1.20 3.96 -7.49
N ARG A 26 -2.52 3.85 -7.62
CA ARG A 26 -3.31 4.57 -8.65
C ARG A 26 -3.26 6.08 -8.48
N ALA A 27 -3.10 6.57 -7.25
CA ALA A 27 -2.91 7.99 -6.96
C ALA A 27 -1.49 8.49 -7.29
N GLY A 28 -0.58 7.61 -7.73
CA GLY A 28 0.78 7.97 -8.16
C GLY A 28 1.83 7.92 -7.05
N LEU A 29 1.51 7.35 -5.89
CA LEU A 29 2.47 7.15 -4.81
C LEU A 29 3.31 5.89 -5.06
N SER A 30 4.60 5.93 -4.66
CA SER A 30 5.40 4.71 -4.56
C SER A 30 4.87 3.87 -3.40
N VAL A 31 4.49 2.62 -3.65
CA VAL A 31 3.93 1.73 -2.62
C VAL A 31 4.83 0.53 -2.41
N THR A 32 5.31 0.37 -1.18
CA THR A 32 5.94 -0.87 -0.72
C THR A 32 4.91 -1.66 0.09
N ALA A 33 4.59 -2.88 -0.34
CA ALA A 33 3.66 -3.75 0.38
C ALA A 33 4.40 -4.95 1.00
N VAL A 34 4.01 -5.32 2.22
CA VAL A 34 4.60 -6.42 2.98
C VAL A 34 3.51 -7.31 3.54
N GLU A 35 3.62 -8.61 3.30
CA GLU A 35 2.74 -9.65 3.85
C GLU A 35 3.61 -10.84 4.26
N ILE A 36 3.23 -11.52 5.35
CA ILE A 36 3.97 -12.68 5.86
C ILE A 36 3.56 -13.99 5.16
N SER A 37 2.34 -14.04 4.64
CA SER A 37 1.79 -15.20 3.95
C SER A 37 1.85 -15.04 2.44
N GLU A 38 2.56 -15.94 1.75
CA GLU A 38 2.60 -15.94 0.27
C GLU A 38 1.22 -16.09 -0.37
N ASP A 39 0.30 -16.85 0.25
CA ASP A 39 -1.07 -17.03 -0.24
C ASP A 39 -1.90 -15.72 -0.28
N ALA A 40 -1.44 -14.67 0.38
CA ALA A 40 -2.11 -13.37 0.47
C ALA A 40 -1.41 -12.26 -0.35
N LEU A 41 -0.35 -12.60 -1.09
CA LEU A 41 0.33 -11.73 -2.07
C LEU A 41 -0.31 -11.85 -3.45
#